data_AF-A0A317L2X6-F1
#
_entry.id   AF-A0A317L2X6-F1
#
_cell.length_a   1.000
_cell.length_b   1.000
_cell.length_c   1.000
_cell.angle_alpha   90.00
_cell.angle_beta   90.00
_cell.angle_gamma   90.00
#
_symmetry.space_group_name_H-M   'P 1'
#
loop_
_entity.id
_entity.type
_entity.pdbx_description
1 polymer ?
#
loop_
_entity_poly.entity_id
_entity_poly.type
_entity_poly.pdbx_seq_one_letter_code
_entity_poly.pdbx_strand_id
1 'polypeptide(L)'
;MSVLHLAVSLSISSIMVIVIMLIRKIFKHQLSSKWKYNLWFLLLIALLLPYLPTKLLKFGDNFTWNGNRNSNPLPSVTKTENVSSWENSNWMHDFSISVHRVDLTWMNHVLTIIWILGMLVLIAFSFHAWIKLRQIKRSTSPINNNEVISLFEECKQRMNVSRQLLLGESPLVKSPMTFGIFKTYIILPSHAKAWLSTDEIKYILLHELHHYKNKDIATNFLIVLFQILYWYNPLIWMAFREMRLDREIACDRAVLNTLDQNQHVAYGNTIIMFADKSSLSRQFAMVNQLTSSKKQLKKRIERIAAFTMETKLLQLKSILIFILLAGFVVSQIPIVSAMTYDDDRIDFDNNNTVYEDLSAFFNGYEGSFILYDLQEKQYNIYNKDKSTLRISPNSTYKIYSALFALESEVITRNDNTLKWNGESYPYQVWNQSQNLFTALENSVSWYFQQLDEKVQIKNIESYLDKIQYGNQNLSGGIEDYWLESSLKISPIEQVQTLRDFYTNKFGFDGKNIQFIKDAIKLETKANATLYGKTGTGTVNGKNVNGWFIGYVEMENNTYIFATNIESGHHASGSKAAEITKTILRDKGIY
;
A
#
# COMPACT_ATOMS: atom_id res chain seq x y z
N MET A 1 -5.97 -7.27 4.51
CA MET A 1 -5.05 -7.49 3.38
C MET A 1 -5.85 -7.37 2.10
N SER A 2 -5.64 -6.34 1.27
CA SER A 2 -6.32 -6.26 -0.02
C SER A 2 -5.70 -7.23 -1.03
N VAL A 3 -6.47 -7.64 -2.04
CA VAL A 3 -5.98 -8.44 -3.18
C VAL A 3 -4.78 -7.76 -3.84
N LEU A 4 -4.87 -6.43 -4.02
CA LEU A 4 -3.78 -5.63 -4.57
C LEU A 4 -2.51 -5.74 -3.70
N HIS A 5 -2.65 -5.59 -2.38
CA HIS A 5 -1.51 -5.69 -1.46
C HIS A 5 -0.86 -7.09 -1.48
N LEU A 6 -1.68 -8.14 -1.56
CA LEU A 6 -1.17 -9.52 -1.68
C LEU A 6 -0.47 -9.76 -3.02
N ALA A 7 -1.00 -9.24 -4.12
CA ALA A 7 -0.40 -9.34 -5.45
C ALA A 7 0.93 -8.58 -5.55
N VAL A 8 1.01 -7.39 -4.96
CA VAL A 8 2.22 -6.56 -4.90
C VAL A 8 3.30 -7.23 -4.07
N SER A 9 2.95 -7.64 -2.84
CA SER A 9 3.89 -8.34 -1.96
C SER A 9 4.40 -9.64 -2.58
N LEU A 10 3.54 -10.41 -3.25
CA LEU A 10 3.93 -11.62 -3.99
C LEU A 10 4.90 -11.30 -5.14
N SER A 11 4.59 -10.29 -5.96
CA SER A 11 5.40 -9.90 -7.12
C SER A 11 6.79 -9.43 -6.72
N ILE A 12 6.88 -8.45 -5.80
CA ILE A 12 8.16 -7.87 -5.35
C ILE A 12 9.03 -8.94 -4.70
N SER A 13 8.45 -9.73 -3.79
CA SER A 13 9.20 -10.79 -3.10
C SER A 13 9.71 -11.87 -4.06
N SER A 14 8.89 -12.28 -5.03
CA SER A 14 9.26 -13.29 -6.02
C SER A 14 10.35 -12.81 -6.98
N ILE A 15 10.22 -11.58 -7.51
CA ILE A 15 11.22 -10.96 -8.39
C ILE A 15 12.56 -10.86 -7.66
N MET A 16 12.56 -10.39 -6.41
CA MET A 16 13.79 -10.26 -5.62
C MET A 16 14.50 -11.61 -5.43
N VAL A 17 13.75 -12.67 -5.11
CA VAL A 17 14.32 -14.03 -4.98
C VAL A 17 14.93 -14.49 -6.30
N ILE A 18 14.23 -14.33 -7.43
CA ILE A 18 14.71 -14.74 -8.75
C ILE A 18 16.00 -13.99 -9.11
N VAL A 19 16.04 -12.67 -8.91
CA VAL A 19 17.23 -11.84 -9.18
C VAL A 19 18.42 -12.29 -8.34
N ILE A 20 18.23 -12.50 -7.02
CA ILE A 20 19.30 -13.00 -6.15
C ILE A 20 19.81 -14.36 -6.62
N MET A 21 18.91 -15.28 -6.98
CA MET A 21 19.27 -16.60 -7.48
C MET A 21 20.05 -16.53 -8.81
N LEU A 22 19.64 -15.66 -9.73
CA LEU A 22 20.34 -15.43 -11.00
C LEU A 22 21.73 -14.84 -10.77
N ILE A 23 21.85 -13.81 -9.92
CA ILE A 23 23.14 -13.21 -9.56
C ILE A 23 24.07 -14.25 -8.94
N ARG A 24 23.58 -15.05 -7.98
CA ARG A 24 24.36 -16.15 -7.38
C ARG A 24 24.83 -17.17 -8.42
N LYS A 25 24.02 -17.45 -9.44
CA LYS A 25 24.33 -18.41 -10.52
C LYS A 25 25.35 -17.85 -11.52
N ILE A 26 25.15 -16.62 -12.00
CA ILE A 26 26.00 -15.95 -13.01
C ILE A 26 27.35 -15.60 -12.40
N PHE A 27 27.36 -14.97 -11.23
CA PHE A 27 28.57 -14.48 -10.56
C PHE A 27 29.16 -15.50 -9.58
N LYS A 28 28.90 -16.80 -9.77
CA LYS A 28 29.29 -17.87 -8.81
C LYS A 28 30.79 -17.90 -8.47
N HIS A 29 31.64 -17.50 -9.42
CA HIS A 29 33.11 -17.42 -9.27
C HIS A 29 33.60 -16.03 -8.85
N GLN A 30 32.73 -15.02 -8.92
CA GLN A 30 33.04 -13.62 -8.57
C GLN A 30 32.47 -13.22 -7.20
N LEU A 31 31.80 -14.15 -6.52
CA LEU A 31 31.24 -13.96 -5.19
C LEU A 31 31.93 -14.88 -4.18
N SER A 32 32.51 -14.26 -3.16
CA SER A 32 32.98 -14.95 -1.95
C SER A 32 31.84 -15.67 -1.23
N SER A 33 32.17 -16.64 -0.38
CA SER A 33 31.13 -17.39 0.36
C SER A 33 30.41 -16.49 1.38
N LYS A 34 31.15 -15.56 2.02
CA LYS A 34 30.57 -14.57 2.93
C LYS A 34 29.57 -13.65 2.21
N TRP A 35 29.91 -13.16 1.03
CA TRP A 35 29.01 -12.26 0.31
C TRP A 35 27.82 -12.97 -0.33
N LYS A 36 27.94 -14.25 -0.71
CA LYS A 36 26.76 -15.07 -1.08
C LYS A 36 25.72 -15.12 0.03
N TYR A 37 26.17 -15.24 1.28
CA TYR A 37 25.29 -15.14 2.44
C TYR A 37 24.75 -13.71 2.61
N ASN A 38 25.61 -12.69 2.50
CA ASN A 38 25.20 -11.29 2.70
C ASN A 38 24.11 -10.81 1.72
N LEU A 39 24.09 -11.30 0.48
CA LEU A 39 23.06 -10.93 -0.51
C LEU A 39 21.63 -11.19 -0.01
N TRP A 40 21.43 -12.21 0.84
CA TRP A 40 20.11 -12.52 1.38
C TRP A 40 19.58 -11.48 2.36
N PHE A 41 20.43 -10.65 2.97
CA PHE A 41 19.93 -9.55 3.80
C PHE A 41 19.23 -8.47 2.97
N LEU A 42 19.56 -8.34 1.67
CA LEU A 42 18.79 -7.47 0.76
C LEU A 42 17.38 -8.01 0.51
N LEU A 43 17.21 -9.34 0.49
CA LEU A 43 15.87 -9.94 0.47
C LEU A 43 15.10 -9.57 1.74
N LEU A 44 15.70 -9.68 2.92
CA LEU A 44 15.03 -9.31 4.18
C LEU A 44 14.58 -7.85 4.19
N ILE A 45 15.39 -6.94 3.65
CA ILE A 45 15.02 -5.51 3.48
C ILE A 45 13.87 -5.38 2.48
N ALA A 46 13.93 -6.05 1.34
CA ALA A 46 12.89 -6.00 0.31
C ALA A 46 11.54 -6.50 0.82
N LEU A 47 11.52 -7.50 1.69
CA LEU A 47 10.30 -8.03 2.31
C LEU A 47 9.66 -7.08 3.33
N LEU A 48 10.36 -6.05 3.79
CA LEU A 48 9.79 -5.00 4.64
C LEU A 48 9.09 -3.91 3.82
N LEU A 49 9.49 -3.71 2.56
CA LEU A 49 9.02 -2.59 1.74
C LEU A 49 7.50 -2.47 1.64
N PRO A 50 6.72 -3.56 1.41
CA PRO A 50 5.26 -3.45 1.30
C PRO A 50 4.57 -2.98 2.59
N TYR A 51 5.24 -3.11 3.74
CA TYR A 51 4.67 -2.82 5.06
C TYR A 51 5.17 -1.49 5.65
N LEU A 52 6.08 -0.79 4.97
CA LEU A 52 6.57 0.51 5.42
C LEU A 52 5.50 1.60 5.18
N PRO A 53 5.25 2.50 6.15
CA PRO A 53 4.39 3.66 5.94
C PRO A 53 4.92 4.50 4.77
N THR A 54 4.10 4.69 3.75
CA THR A 54 4.46 5.38 2.51
C THR A 54 4.83 6.85 2.73
N LYS A 55 4.31 7.46 3.80
CA LYS A 55 4.69 8.80 4.28
C LYS A 55 6.18 8.95 4.60
N LEU A 56 6.87 7.85 4.97
CA LEU A 56 8.31 7.83 5.23
C LEU A 56 9.14 7.65 3.95
N LEU A 57 8.51 7.36 2.82
CA LEU A 57 9.12 7.01 1.54
C LEU A 57 8.84 8.06 0.46
N LYS A 58 8.63 9.33 0.84
CA LYS A 58 8.52 10.47 -0.09
C LYS A 58 9.86 10.66 -0.83
N PHE A 59 10.06 9.89 -1.89
CA PHE A 59 11.23 9.95 -2.76
C PHE A 59 10.73 10.30 -4.17
N GLY A 60 10.89 11.57 -4.53
CA GLY A 60 10.69 12.10 -5.87
C GLY A 60 9.23 12.25 -6.31
N ASP A 61 8.68 13.45 -6.16
CA ASP A 61 7.41 13.89 -6.78
C ASP A 61 7.46 13.95 -8.33
N ASN A 62 8.53 13.43 -8.94
CA ASN A 62 8.82 13.54 -10.37
C ASN A 62 8.56 12.25 -11.17
N PHE A 63 8.05 11.19 -10.54
CA PHE A 63 7.76 9.92 -11.24
C PHE A 63 6.25 9.65 -11.27
N THR A 64 5.54 10.36 -12.13
CA THR A 64 4.15 10.05 -12.49
C THR A 64 4.14 8.77 -13.30
N TRP A 65 3.81 7.64 -12.65
CA TRP A 65 3.50 6.41 -13.37
C TRP A 65 2.20 6.61 -14.14
N ASN A 66 2.32 6.88 -15.45
CA ASN A 66 1.18 6.98 -16.37
C ASN A 66 0.68 5.56 -16.72
N GLY A 67 0.15 4.89 -15.70
CA GLY A 67 -0.34 3.52 -15.77
C GLY A 67 -1.77 3.50 -16.27
N ASN A 68 -1.93 3.53 -17.59
CA ASN A 68 -3.21 3.30 -18.24
C ASN A 68 -3.69 1.86 -17.96
N ARG A 69 -4.38 1.64 -16.84
CA ARG A 69 -5.03 0.38 -16.52
C ARG A 69 -6.42 0.39 -17.13
N ASN A 70 -6.46 0.06 -18.41
CA ASN A 70 -7.69 -0.30 -19.11
C ASN A 70 -8.25 -1.58 -18.50
N SER A 71 -9.30 -1.45 -17.70
CA SER A 71 -10.26 -2.52 -17.47
C SER A 71 -11.62 -1.89 -17.18
N ASN A 72 -12.30 -1.41 -18.23
CA ASN A 72 -13.70 -1.05 -18.15
C ASN A 72 -14.52 -2.30 -18.46
N PRO A 73 -15.35 -2.80 -17.51
CA PRO A 73 -16.51 -3.59 -17.88
C PRO A 73 -17.50 -2.68 -18.61
N LEU A 74 -18.18 -3.20 -19.65
CA LEU A 74 -19.33 -2.54 -20.26
C LEU A 74 -20.33 -2.12 -19.18
N PRO A 75 -20.87 -0.89 -19.20
CA PRO A 75 -21.96 -0.53 -18.31
C PRO A 75 -23.24 -1.27 -18.73
N SER A 76 -23.74 -2.14 -17.86
CA SER A 76 -25.10 -2.63 -17.92
C SER A 76 -25.99 -1.74 -17.05
N VAL A 77 -26.76 -0.85 -17.70
CA VAL A 77 -27.80 -0.06 -17.04
C VAL A 77 -28.81 -1.02 -16.43
N THR A 78 -28.81 -1.13 -15.10
CA THR A 78 -29.79 -1.94 -14.37
C THR A 78 -30.56 -1.05 -13.41
N LYS A 79 -31.86 -1.34 -13.23
CA LYS A 79 -32.82 -0.55 -12.45
C LYS A 79 -32.26 -0.18 -11.07
N THR A 80 -32.25 1.12 -10.79
CA THR A 80 -32.01 1.73 -9.48
C THR A 80 -32.98 1.17 -8.44
N GLU A 81 -32.51 1.01 -7.20
CA GLU A 81 -33.43 0.88 -6.06
C GLU A 81 -34.30 2.14 -6.04
N ASN A 82 -35.61 1.97 -6.20
CA ASN A 82 -36.59 3.00 -5.85
C ASN A 82 -36.52 3.18 -4.33
N VAL A 83 -35.56 3.97 -3.85
CA VAL A 83 -35.70 4.58 -2.53
C VAL A 83 -36.85 5.56 -2.69
N SER A 84 -37.97 5.17 -2.09
CA SER A 84 -39.17 5.97 -1.86
C SER A 84 -38.84 7.45 -1.72
N SER A 85 -39.10 8.16 -2.82
CA SER A 85 -39.61 9.52 -2.88
C SER A 85 -39.81 10.18 -1.53
N TRP A 86 -38.82 10.97 -1.13
CA TRP A 86 -39.09 12.26 -0.50
C TRP A 86 -39.09 13.32 -1.62
N GLU A 87 -40.03 13.17 -2.56
CA GLU A 87 -40.39 14.16 -3.59
C GLU A 87 -41.14 15.37 -2.97
N ASN A 88 -40.79 15.79 -1.76
CA ASN A 88 -41.50 16.87 -1.07
C ASN A 88 -40.83 18.24 -1.18
N SER A 89 -39.96 18.43 -2.16
CA SER A 89 -39.60 19.77 -2.59
C SER A 89 -39.50 19.81 -4.10
N ASN A 90 -40.45 20.48 -4.75
CA ASN A 90 -40.44 20.92 -6.16
C ASN A 90 -39.31 21.94 -6.42
N TRP A 91 -38.11 21.70 -5.90
CA TRP A 91 -37.04 22.69 -5.80
C TRP A 91 -35.88 22.39 -6.75
N MET A 92 -35.39 21.15 -6.81
CA MET A 92 -34.45 20.66 -7.83
C MET A 92 -34.41 19.12 -7.80
N HIS A 93 -34.33 18.47 -8.96
CA HIS A 93 -34.29 17.01 -9.03
C HIS A 93 -32.85 16.47 -9.00
N ASP A 94 -32.56 15.61 -8.03
CA ASP A 94 -31.23 15.01 -7.83
C ASP A 94 -31.11 13.62 -8.48
N PHE A 95 -31.33 13.57 -9.79
CA PHE A 95 -31.26 12.33 -10.55
C PHE A 95 -29.80 11.87 -10.77
N SER A 96 -29.57 10.58 -10.62
CA SER A 96 -28.27 9.92 -10.85
C SER A 96 -28.43 8.58 -11.56
N ILE A 97 -27.36 8.14 -12.23
CA ILE A 97 -27.26 6.79 -12.79
C ILE A 97 -26.28 5.97 -11.95
N SER A 98 -26.58 4.69 -11.77
CA SER A 98 -25.71 3.79 -11.01
C SER A 98 -24.58 3.27 -11.88
N VAL A 99 -23.35 3.40 -11.40
CA VAL A 99 -22.18 2.72 -11.95
C VAL A 99 -22.05 1.34 -11.30
N HIS A 100 -21.77 0.31 -12.09
CA HIS A 100 -21.50 -1.02 -11.57
C HIS A 100 -20.01 -1.19 -11.30
N ARG A 101 -19.63 -1.43 -10.06
CA ARG A 101 -18.24 -1.75 -9.67
C ARG A 101 -18.19 -3.17 -9.12
N VAL A 102 -17.21 -3.95 -9.57
CA VAL A 102 -16.97 -5.29 -9.01
C VAL A 102 -16.53 -5.12 -7.56
N ASP A 103 -17.40 -5.51 -6.64
CA ASP A 103 -17.10 -5.44 -5.21
C ASP A 103 -16.17 -6.59 -4.81
N LEU A 104 -14.87 -6.30 -4.72
CA LEU A 104 -13.86 -7.24 -4.26
C LEU A 104 -13.73 -7.26 -2.72
N THR A 105 -14.56 -6.53 -1.97
CA THR A 105 -14.47 -6.49 -0.49
C THR A 105 -14.64 -7.87 0.11
N TRP A 106 -15.62 -8.64 -0.34
CA TRP A 106 -15.81 -10.02 0.09
C TRP A 106 -14.55 -10.87 -0.14
N MET A 107 -13.95 -10.76 -1.33
CA MET A 107 -12.71 -11.47 -1.64
C MET A 107 -11.54 -11.00 -0.77
N ASN A 108 -11.43 -9.69 -0.49
CA ASN A 108 -10.45 -9.13 0.44
C ASN A 108 -10.62 -9.70 1.85
N HIS A 109 -11.85 -9.83 2.34
CA HIS A 109 -12.15 -10.42 3.65
C HIS A 109 -11.75 -11.89 3.69
N VAL A 110 -12.18 -12.68 2.71
CA VAL A 110 -11.85 -14.11 2.61
C VAL A 110 -10.33 -14.32 2.55
N LEU A 111 -9.61 -13.59 1.68
CA LEU A 111 -8.16 -13.69 1.58
C LEU A 111 -7.45 -13.25 2.86
N THR A 112 -7.96 -12.22 3.55
CA THR A 112 -7.43 -11.79 4.84
C THR A 112 -7.59 -12.89 5.89
N ILE A 113 -8.76 -13.54 5.95
CA ILE A 113 -9.02 -14.66 6.87
C ILE A 113 -8.08 -15.82 6.58
N ILE A 114 -7.95 -16.24 5.32
CA ILE A 114 -7.04 -17.32 4.90
C ILE A 114 -5.59 -16.98 5.29
N TRP A 115 -5.17 -15.74 5.04
CA TRP A 115 -3.82 -15.29 5.38
C TRP A 115 -3.56 -15.33 6.89
N ILE A 116 -4.50 -14.85 7.72
CA ILE A 116 -4.43 -14.90 9.20
C ILE A 116 -4.40 -16.35 9.69
N LEU A 117 -5.24 -17.22 9.17
CA LEU A 117 -5.27 -18.64 9.55
C LEU A 117 -3.92 -19.31 9.28
N GLY A 118 -3.32 -19.07 8.11
CA GLY A 118 -1.99 -19.59 7.79
C GLY A 118 -0.90 -19.07 8.73
N MET A 119 -0.94 -17.78 9.10
CA MET A 119 -0.03 -17.23 10.10
C MET A 119 -0.22 -17.88 11.47
N LEU A 120 -1.46 -18.05 11.94
CA LEU A 120 -1.75 -18.65 13.24
C LEU A 120 -1.21 -20.09 13.32
N VAL A 121 -1.37 -20.87 12.25
CA VAL A 121 -0.82 -22.23 12.16
C VAL A 121 0.72 -22.22 12.29
N LEU A 122 1.42 -21.34 11.57
CA LEU A 122 2.87 -21.26 11.65
C LEU A 122 3.39 -20.67 12.97
N ILE A 123 2.65 -19.74 13.57
CA ILE A 123 2.92 -19.22 14.91
C ILE A 123 2.80 -20.35 15.94
N ALA A 124 1.75 -21.19 15.86
CA ALA A 124 1.58 -22.33 16.74
C ALA A 124 2.75 -23.33 16.63
N PHE A 125 3.20 -23.63 15.41
CA PHE A 125 4.39 -24.47 15.22
C PHE A 125 5.67 -23.82 15.75
N SER A 126 5.84 -22.51 15.58
CA SER A 126 6.98 -21.75 16.11
C SER A 126 6.98 -21.71 17.63
N PHE A 127 5.80 -21.56 18.23
CA PHE A 127 5.61 -21.63 19.67
C PHE A 127 5.92 -23.02 20.22
N HIS A 128 5.50 -24.08 19.54
CA HIS A 128 5.88 -25.45 19.89
C HIS A 128 7.40 -25.67 19.83
N ALA A 129 8.08 -25.15 18.80
CA ALA A 129 9.53 -25.20 18.71
C ALA A 129 10.21 -24.43 19.85
N TRP A 130 9.65 -23.28 20.24
CA TRP A 130 10.13 -22.50 21.39
C TRP A 130 9.95 -23.24 22.72
N ILE A 131 8.83 -23.93 22.94
CA ILE A 131 8.61 -24.77 24.13
C ILE A 131 9.69 -25.85 24.21
N LYS A 132 10.02 -26.52 23.10
CA LYS A 132 11.09 -27.53 23.07
C LYS A 132 12.47 -26.93 23.38
N LEU A 133 12.80 -25.75 22.86
CA LEU A 133 14.04 -25.04 23.24
C LEU A 133 14.06 -24.72 24.73
N ARG A 134 12.91 -24.38 25.33
CA ARG A 134 12.78 -24.15 26.77
C ARG A 134 12.98 -25.44 27.58
N GLN A 135 12.53 -26.59 27.07
CA GLN A 135 12.79 -27.90 27.67
C GLN A 135 14.29 -28.25 27.63
N ILE A 136 14.94 -28.07 26.47
CA ILE A 136 16.40 -28.26 26.33
C ILE A 136 17.17 -27.38 27.30
N LYS A 137 16.78 -26.09 27.40
CA LYS A 137 17.37 -25.17 28.37
C LYS A 137 17.24 -25.67 29.81
N ARG A 138 16.09 -26.22 30.19
CA ARG A 138 15.85 -26.77 31.54
C ARG A 138 16.66 -28.04 31.81
N SER A 139 16.92 -28.86 30.79
CA SER A 139 17.74 -30.08 30.92
C SER A 139 19.24 -29.82 30.73
N THR A 140 19.66 -28.56 30.59
CA THR A 140 21.06 -28.20 30.40
C THR A 140 21.77 -28.25 31.74
N SER A 141 22.82 -29.06 31.83
CA SER A 141 23.72 -29.09 32.97
C SER A 141 25.03 -28.37 32.61
N PRO A 142 25.68 -27.68 33.57
CA PRO A 142 27.01 -27.11 33.33
C PRO A 142 28.01 -28.22 33.03
N ILE A 143 28.96 -27.95 32.14
CA ILE A 143 30.06 -28.90 31.88
C ILE A 143 31.01 -28.84 33.07
N ASN A 144 31.30 -30.00 33.69
CA ASN A 144 32.21 -30.10 34.84
C ASN A 144 33.66 -30.45 34.47
N ASN A 145 33.93 -30.72 33.19
CA ASN A 145 35.27 -31.08 32.73
C ASN A 145 36.13 -29.82 32.49
N ASN A 146 37.16 -29.62 33.33
CA ASN A 146 38.04 -28.45 33.27
C ASN A 146 38.78 -28.29 31.93
N GLU A 147 39.14 -29.38 31.25
CA GLU A 147 39.83 -29.34 29.95
C GLU A 147 38.92 -28.76 28.85
N VAL A 148 37.63 -29.12 28.87
CA VAL A 148 36.64 -28.59 27.92
C VAL A 148 36.34 -27.12 28.21
N ILE A 149 36.28 -26.72 29.48
CA ILE A 149 36.09 -25.33 29.88
C ILE A 149 37.30 -24.48 29.45
N SER A 150 38.53 -24.95 29.70
CA SER A 150 39.74 -24.22 29.28
C SER A 150 39.82 -24.09 27.76
N LEU A 151 39.48 -25.16 27.03
CA LEU A 151 39.43 -25.14 25.56
C LEU A 151 38.38 -24.16 25.04
N PHE A 152 37.23 -24.06 25.70
CA PHE A 152 36.20 -23.09 25.35
C PHE A 152 36.66 -21.64 25.55
N GLU A 153 37.33 -21.34 26.65
CA GLU A 153 37.89 -20.01 26.90
C GLU A 153 39.03 -19.68 25.92
N GLU A 154 39.89 -20.64 25.57
CA GLU A 154 40.89 -20.49 24.51
C GLU A 154 40.23 -20.15 23.16
N CYS A 155 39.18 -20.89 22.79
CA CYS A 155 38.45 -20.65 21.56
C CYS A 155 37.77 -19.26 21.56
N LYS A 156 37.19 -18.84 22.70
CA LYS A 156 36.61 -17.50 22.85
C LYS A 156 37.65 -16.39 22.69
N GLN A 157 38.81 -16.54 23.30
CA GLN A 157 39.92 -15.59 23.17
C GLN A 157 40.40 -15.51 21.72
N ARG A 158 40.65 -16.66 21.07
CA ARG A 158 41.04 -16.73 19.65
C ARG A 158 40.03 -16.07 18.72
N MET A 159 38.75 -16.14 19.07
CA MET A 159 37.64 -15.57 18.31
C MET A 159 37.33 -14.09 18.62
N ASN A 160 38.03 -13.50 19.60
CA ASN A 160 37.78 -12.17 20.16
C ASN A 160 36.33 -12.01 20.68
N VAL A 161 35.85 -13.01 21.44
CA VAL A 161 34.52 -13.00 22.06
C VAL A 161 34.65 -12.65 23.55
N SER A 162 34.33 -11.39 23.89
CA SER A 162 34.42 -10.87 25.26
C SER A 162 33.17 -11.11 26.11
N ARG A 163 32.03 -11.44 25.50
CA ARG A 163 30.76 -11.65 26.21
C ARG A 163 30.75 -12.99 26.94
N GLN A 164 30.14 -13.02 28.12
CA GLN A 164 29.87 -14.27 28.83
C GLN A 164 28.83 -15.10 28.07
N LEU A 165 29.24 -16.28 27.62
CA LEU A 165 28.41 -17.30 26.97
C LEU A 165 28.30 -18.49 27.92
N LEU A 166 27.15 -19.16 27.93
CA LEU A 166 26.93 -20.33 28.78
C LEU A 166 27.24 -21.60 27.99
N LEU A 167 28.25 -22.35 28.44
CA LEU A 167 28.56 -23.67 27.92
C LEU A 167 27.90 -24.73 28.80
N GLY A 168 27.17 -25.65 28.19
CA GLY A 168 26.47 -26.73 28.89
C GLY A 168 26.38 -28.01 28.07
N GLU A 169 25.94 -29.08 28.71
CA GLU A 169 25.59 -30.33 28.06
C GLU A 169 24.12 -30.70 28.32
N SER A 170 23.49 -31.38 27.35
CA SER A 170 22.09 -31.80 27.48
C SER A 170 21.86 -33.17 26.83
N PRO A 171 21.16 -34.11 27.51
CA PRO A 171 20.83 -35.41 26.94
C PRO A 171 19.78 -35.31 25.81
N LEU A 172 19.05 -34.19 25.73
CA LEU A 172 18.05 -33.96 24.68
C LEU A 172 18.67 -33.52 23.35
N VAL A 173 19.99 -33.26 23.32
CA VAL A 173 20.71 -32.70 22.18
C VAL A 173 21.66 -33.76 21.60
N LYS A 174 21.43 -34.15 20.35
CA LYS A 174 22.25 -35.17 19.64
C LYS A 174 23.37 -34.58 18.77
N SER A 175 23.33 -33.28 18.54
CA SER A 175 24.31 -32.51 17.76
C SER A 175 24.52 -31.17 18.45
N PRO A 176 25.74 -30.61 18.47
CA PRO A 176 26.02 -29.28 19.00
C PRO A 176 25.03 -28.25 18.48
N MET A 177 24.63 -27.34 19.35
CA MET A 177 23.72 -26.26 18.97
C MET A 177 23.93 -25.00 19.80
N THR A 178 23.73 -23.86 19.15
CA THR A 178 23.71 -22.55 19.77
C THR A 178 22.31 -21.92 19.72
N PHE A 179 21.81 -21.41 20.84
CA PHE A 179 20.53 -20.68 20.88
C PHE A 179 20.45 -19.62 21.99
N GLY A 180 19.46 -18.73 21.87
CA GLY A 180 19.17 -17.65 22.82
C GLY A 180 19.73 -16.29 22.40
N ILE A 181 18.85 -15.28 22.33
CA ILE A 181 19.21 -13.92 21.84
C ILE A 181 19.86 -13.07 22.94
N PHE A 182 19.24 -13.01 24.12
CA PHE A 182 19.71 -12.16 25.22
C PHE A 182 20.82 -12.83 26.05
N LYS A 183 20.70 -14.14 26.25
CA LYS A 183 21.71 -15.02 26.86
C LYS A 183 21.91 -16.20 25.91
N THR A 184 23.11 -16.32 25.36
CA THR A 184 23.47 -17.37 24.40
C THR A 184 23.95 -18.62 25.14
N TYR A 185 23.39 -19.77 24.77
CA TYR A 185 23.76 -21.09 25.25
C TYR A 185 24.42 -21.85 24.11
N ILE A 186 25.62 -22.37 24.35
CA ILE A 186 26.29 -23.35 23.48
C ILE A 186 26.14 -24.69 24.19
N ILE A 187 25.38 -25.61 23.57
CA ILE A 187 25.08 -26.91 24.15
C ILE A 187 25.79 -28.01 23.36
N LEU A 188 26.55 -28.82 24.08
CA LEU A 188 27.12 -30.06 23.57
C LEU A 188 26.21 -31.25 23.92
N PRO A 189 26.27 -32.35 23.15
CA PRO A 189 25.65 -33.61 23.55
C PRO A 189 26.22 -34.09 24.89
N SER A 190 25.40 -34.74 25.70
CA SER A 190 25.81 -35.32 26.98
C SER A 190 27.02 -36.25 26.82
N HIS A 191 27.99 -36.12 27.73
CA HIS A 191 29.22 -36.93 27.74
C HIS A 191 30.05 -36.78 26.45
N ALA A 192 30.04 -35.60 25.82
CA ALA A 192 30.80 -35.30 24.59
C ALA A 192 32.26 -35.80 24.63
N LYS A 193 32.98 -35.56 25.73
CA LYS A 193 34.39 -35.96 25.90
C LYS A 193 34.60 -37.48 25.95
N ALA A 194 33.57 -38.27 26.23
CA ALA A 194 33.70 -39.74 26.26
C ALA A 194 33.88 -40.34 24.86
N TRP A 195 33.51 -39.60 23.81
CA TRP A 195 33.52 -40.11 22.43
C TRP A 195 34.04 -39.10 21.40
N LEU A 196 34.43 -37.90 21.83
CA LEU A 196 35.10 -36.88 21.01
C LEU A 196 36.50 -36.62 21.55
N SER A 197 37.46 -36.53 20.63
CA SER A 197 38.79 -36.01 20.91
C SER A 197 38.77 -34.51 21.23
N THR A 198 39.82 -34.00 21.85
CA THR A 198 39.97 -32.57 22.18
C THR A 198 39.91 -31.70 20.91
N ASP A 199 40.51 -32.15 19.81
CA ASP A 199 40.47 -31.43 18.53
C ASP A 199 39.07 -31.39 17.92
N GLU A 200 38.29 -32.48 17.99
CA GLU A 200 36.91 -32.48 17.52
C GLU A 200 36.03 -31.53 18.32
N ILE A 201 36.19 -31.48 19.65
CA ILE A 201 35.50 -30.50 20.50
C ILE A 201 35.92 -29.08 20.12
N LYS A 202 37.21 -28.83 19.88
CA LYS A 202 37.73 -27.53 19.44
C LYS A 202 37.06 -27.08 18.14
N TYR A 203 36.97 -27.96 17.15
CA TYR A 203 36.32 -27.68 15.87
C TYR A 203 34.84 -27.32 16.03
N ILE A 204 34.11 -28.04 16.88
CA ILE A 204 32.72 -27.75 17.21
C ILE A 204 32.59 -26.37 17.86
N LEU A 205 33.41 -26.09 18.88
CA LEU A 205 33.33 -24.83 19.61
C LEU A 205 33.66 -23.64 18.70
N LEU A 206 34.66 -23.75 17.83
CA LEU A 206 34.97 -22.72 16.84
C LEU A 206 33.80 -22.49 15.86
N HIS A 207 33.08 -23.55 15.46
CA HIS A 207 31.91 -23.45 14.60
C HIS A 207 30.74 -22.74 15.29
N GLU A 208 30.39 -23.17 16.50
CA GLU A 208 29.30 -22.57 17.29
C GLU A 208 29.59 -21.11 17.68
N LEU A 209 30.85 -20.78 18.00
CA LEU A 209 31.27 -19.40 18.28
C LEU A 209 31.16 -18.50 17.04
N HIS A 210 31.37 -19.03 15.83
CA HIS A 210 31.14 -18.28 14.60
C HIS A 210 29.66 -17.95 14.38
N HIS A 211 28.75 -18.88 14.65
CA HIS A 211 27.30 -18.59 14.60
C HIS A 211 26.90 -17.48 15.57
N TYR A 212 27.45 -17.50 16.79
CA TYR A 212 27.25 -16.41 17.75
C TYR A 212 27.79 -15.07 17.21
N LYS A 213 29.04 -15.05 16.70
CA LYS A 213 29.70 -13.83 16.21
C LYS A 213 28.96 -13.20 15.02
N ASN A 214 28.39 -14.01 14.13
CA ASN A 214 27.61 -13.56 12.98
C ASN A 214 26.15 -13.23 13.30
N LYS A 215 25.71 -13.38 14.57
CA LYS A 215 24.33 -13.14 15.02
C LYS A 215 23.31 -14.03 14.32
N ASP A 216 23.70 -15.25 13.95
CA ASP A 216 22.89 -16.17 13.15
C ASP A 216 21.58 -16.57 13.83
N ILE A 217 21.55 -16.54 15.16
CA ILE A 217 20.34 -16.73 15.97
C ILE A 217 19.30 -15.66 15.62
N ALA A 218 19.69 -14.39 15.61
CA ALA A 218 18.79 -13.27 15.29
C ALA A 218 18.31 -13.36 13.84
N THR A 219 19.21 -13.69 12.91
CA THR A 219 18.85 -13.94 11.51
C THR A 219 17.84 -15.07 11.38
N ASN A 220 17.96 -16.15 12.16
CA ASN A 220 17.00 -17.25 12.13
C ASN A 220 15.61 -16.81 12.62
N PHE A 221 15.53 -15.94 13.63
CA PHE A 221 14.25 -15.35 14.05
C PHE A 221 13.62 -14.50 12.95
N LEU A 222 14.42 -13.69 12.24
CA LEU A 222 13.93 -12.91 11.09
C LEU A 222 13.41 -13.83 9.97
N ILE A 223 14.14 -14.91 9.65
CA ILE A 223 13.70 -15.89 8.67
C ILE A 223 12.35 -16.49 9.06
N VAL A 224 12.18 -16.94 10.31
CA VAL A 224 10.90 -17.50 10.79
C VAL A 224 9.79 -16.47 10.73
N LEU A 225 10.04 -15.22 11.14
CA LEU A 225 9.07 -14.12 11.06
C LEU A 225 8.59 -13.93 9.61
N PHE A 226 9.51 -13.82 8.65
CA PHE A 226 9.11 -13.66 7.25
C PHE A 226 8.48 -14.91 6.65
N GLN A 227 8.85 -16.11 7.09
CA GLN A 227 8.14 -17.35 6.69
C GLN A 227 6.70 -17.37 7.17
N ILE A 228 6.42 -16.82 8.36
CA ILE A 228 5.05 -16.63 8.86
C ILE A 228 4.30 -15.64 7.98
N LEU A 229 4.87 -14.45 7.72
CA LEU A 229 4.20 -13.40 6.95
C LEU A 229 3.98 -13.80 5.47
N TYR A 230 4.95 -14.47 4.86
CA TYR A 230 4.98 -14.86 3.45
C TYR A 230 4.75 -16.37 3.26
N TRP A 231 3.98 -17.00 4.15
CA TRP A 231 3.79 -18.45 4.15
C TRP A 231 3.28 -19.01 2.83
N TYR A 232 2.50 -18.21 2.10
CA TYR A 232 1.91 -18.53 0.81
C TYR A 232 2.91 -18.46 -0.36
N ASN A 233 4.09 -17.85 -0.20
CA ASN A 233 5.06 -17.69 -1.27
C ASN A 233 6.13 -18.81 -1.28
N PRO A 234 6.05 -19.81 -2.18
CA PRO A 234 7.02 -20.92 -2.22
C PRO A 234 8.46 -20.49 -2.54
N LEU A 235 8.65 -19.38 -3.26
CA LEU A 235 9.99 -18.87 -3.57
C LEU A 235 10.70 -18.35 -2.32
N ILE A 236 9.96 -17.82 -1.35
CA ILE A 236 10.53 -17.39 -0.06
C ILE A 236 11.01 -18.59 0.76
N TRP A 237 10.25 -19.69 0.77
CA TRP A 237 10.70 -20.94 1.38
C TRP A 237 11.98 -21.47 0.73
N MET A 238 12.06 -21.40 -0.60
CA MET A 238 13.26 -21.80 -1.34
C MET A 238 14.45 -20.88 -1.04
N ALA A 239 14.23 -19.57 -1.01
CA ALA A 239 15.24 -18.56 -0.70
C ALA A 239 15.84 -18.77 0.69
N PHE A 240 15.00 -18.93 1.72
CA PHE A 240 15.49 -19.12 3.08
C PHE A 240 16.17 -20.47 3.30
N ARG A 241 15.80 -21.50 2.53
CA ARG A 241 16.56 -22.76 2.50
C ARG A 241 17.97 -22.55 1.95
N GLU A 242 18.12 -21.76 0.89
CA GLU A 242 19.42 -21.45 0.30
C GLU A 242 20.23 -20.47 1.18
N MET A 243 19.58 -19.50 1.83
CA MET A 243 20.20 -18.60 2.80
C MET A 243 20.81 -19.38 3.97
N ARG A 244 20.08 -20.36 4.53
CA ARG A 244 20.61 -21.24 5.57
C ARG A 244 21.83 -22.03 5.08
N LEU A 245 21.81 -22.57 3.86
CA LEU A 245 22.97 -23.26 3.31
C LEU A 245 24.19 -22.33 3.14
N ASP A 246 23.98 -21.13 2.61
CA ASP A 246 25.07 -20.16 2.43
C ASP A 246 25.64 -19.72 3.78
N ARG A 247 24.80 -19.61 4.83
CA ARG A 247 25.22 -19.36 6.21
C ARG A 247 26.16 -20.46 6.72
N GLU A 248 25.77 -21.72 6.58
CA GLU A 248 26.61 -22.86 7.00
C GLU A 248 27.95 -22.87 6.25
N ILE A 249 27.95 -22.64 4.93
CA ILE A 249 29.18 -22.57 4.12
C ILE A 249 30.07 -21.39 4.55
N ALA A 250 29.47 -20.24 4.85
CA ALA A 250 30.20 -19.07 5.35
C ALA A 250 30.82 -19.33 6.73
N CYS A 251 30.09 -20.04 7.61
CA CYS A 251 30.57 -20.48 8.92
C CYS A 251 31.75 -21.45 8.79
N ASP A 252 31.59 -22.53 8.00
CA ASP A 252 32.63 -23.53 7.74
C ASP A 252 33.92 -22.86 7.23
N ARG A 253 33.77 -21.95 6.27
CA ARG A 253 34.91 -21.24 5.69
C ARG A 253 35.60 -20.31 6.69
N ALA A 254 34.84 -19.69 7.59
CA ALA A 254 35.39 -18.83 8.63
C ALA A 254 36.17 -19.66 9.68
N VAL A 255 35.70 -20.87 10.02
CA VAL A 255 36.47 -21.83 10.82
C VAL A 255 37.77 -22.23 10.11
N LEU A 256 37.71 -22.59 8.82
CA LEU A 256 38.90 -22.97 8.06
C LEU A 256 39.96 -21.86 7.96
N ASN A 257 39.56 -20.58 7.94
CA ASN A 257 40.49 -19.45 8.02
C ASN A 257 41.22 -19.35 9.37
N THR A 258 40.69 -19.96 10.41
CA THR A 258 41.32 -20.00 11.75
C THR A 258 42.12 -21.26 11.99
N LEU A 259 41.99 -22.29 11.14
CA LEU A 259 42.65 -23.58 11.30
C LEU A 259 43.88 -23.71 10.39
N ASP A 260 44.84 -24.51 10.83
CA ASP A 260 45.99 -24.87 10.00
C ASP A 260 45.56 -25.82 8.88
N GLN A 261 46.28 -25.82 7.75
CA GLN A 261 45.87 -26.55 6.54
C GLN A 261 45.78 -28.08 6.75
N ASN A 262 46.62 -28.63 7.62
CA ASN A 262 46.58 -30.06 8.00
C ASN A 262 45.32 -30.43 8.81
N GLN A 263 44.62 -29.46 9.40
CA GLN A 263 43.42 -29.67 10.21
C GLN A 263 42.12 -29.63 9.41
N HIS A 264 42.15 -29.20 8.14
CA HIS A 264 40.94 -29.03 7.32
C HIS A 264 40.19 -30.34 7.06
N VAL A 265 40.91 -31.44 6.84
CA VAL A 265 40.32 -32.77 6.65
C VAL A 265 39.69 -33.28 7.94
N ALA A 266 40.40 -33.12 9.07
CA ALA A 266 39.88 -33.51 10.39
C ALA A 266 38.61 -32.75 10.73
N TYR A 267 38.57 -31.43 10.49
CA TYR A 267 37.36 -30.61 10.61
C TYR A 267 36.21 -31.13 9.76
N GLY A 268 36.45 -31.41 8.48
CA GLY A 268 35.44 -31.96 7.57
C GLY A 268 34.84 -33.28 8.07
N ASN A 269 35.69 -34.18 8.59
CA ASN A 269 35.26 -35.45 9.17
C ASN A 269 34.41 -35.25 10.43
N THR A 270 34.75 -34.28 11.28
CA THR A 270 33.93 -33.92 12.45
C THR A 270 32.52 -33.51 12.01
N ILE A 271 32.38 -32.69 10.97
CA ILE A 271 31.07 -32.29 10.44
C ILE A 271 30.27 -33.48 9.92
N ILE A 272 30.92 -34.43 9.21
CA ILE A 272 30.26 -35.64 8.71
C ILE A 272 29.74 -36.51 9.87
N MET A 273 30.54 -36.68 10.94
CA MET A 273 30.16 -37.47 12.11
C MET A 273 28.84 -37.00 12.75
N PHE A 274 28.61 -35.69 12.83
CA PHE A 274 27.36 -35.14 13.37
C PHE A 274 26.20 -35.16 12.38
N ALA A 275 26.49 -35.18 11.08
CA ALA A 275 25.46 -35.24 10.06
C ALA A 275 24.65 -36.55 10.13
N ASP A 276 25.29 -37.69 10.38
CA ASP A 276 24.61 -38.98 10.53
C ASP A 276 23.74 -39.05 11.80
N LYS A 277 24.24 -38.51 12.92
CA LYS A 277 23.54 -38.47 14.22
C LYS A 277 22.33 -37.50 14.24
N SER A 278 22.29 -36.53 13.34
CA SER A 278 21.24 -35.49 13.25
C SER A 278 19.97 -35.92 12.49
N SER A 279 20.06 -36.97 11.65
CA SER A 279 19.03 -37.44 10.71
C SER A 279 17.70 -37.93 11.36
N LEU A 280 17.74 -38.23 12.66
CA LEU A 280 16.62 -38.74 13.46
C LEU A 280 15.75 -37.64 14.11
N SER A 281 16.10 -36.35 13.98
CA SER A 281 15.37 -35.21 14.57
C SER A 281 14.30 -34.58 13.66
N ARG A 282 13.68 -35.40 12.79
CA ARG A 282 12.74 -34.98 11.74
C ARG A 282 11.52 -34.16 12.23
N GLN A 283 11.22 -34.20 13.54
CA GLN A 283 10.13 -33.44 14.18
C GLN A 283 10.39 -31.93 14.32
N PHE A 284 11.60 -31.42 14.10
CA PHE A 284 11.93 -29.98 14.10
C PHE A 284 11.91 -29.33 12.71
N ALA A 285 11.61 -30.12 11.66
CA ALA A 285 11.89 -29.75 10.28
C ALA A 285 10.99 -28.63 9.72
N MET A 286 9.75 -28.46 10.18
CA MET A 286 8.83 -27.55 9.49
C MET A 286 9.14 -26.06 9.73
N VAL A 287 9.55 -25.68 10.95
CA VAL A 287 9.79 -24.27 11.32
C VAL A 287 11.26 -23.91 11.35
N ASN A 288 12.14 -24.81 11.77
CA ASN A 288 13.57 -24.49 11.89
C ASN A 288 14.45 -25.06 10.79
N GLN A 289 13.99 -26.03 9.97
CA GLN A 289 14.77 -26.68 8.88
C GLN A 289 16.29 -26.77 9.16
N LEU A 290 16.68 -27.08 10.40
CA LEU A 290 18.09 -27.20 10.82
C LEU A 290 18.68 -28.54 10.35
N THR A 291 17.87 -29.41 9.74
CA THR A 291 18.31 -30.68 9.20
C THR A 291 18.85 -30.49 7.79
N SER A 292 20.18 -30.48 7.68
CA SER A 292 20.89 -30.52 6.41
C SER A 292 20.48 -31.75 5.60
N SER A 293 19.83 -31.55 4.46
CA SER A 293 19.63 -32.63 3.49
C SER A 293 20.99 -33.21 3.06
N LYS A 294 21.08 -34.49 2.68
CA LYS A 294 22.32 -35.10 2.16
C LYS A 294 22.98 -34.22 1.07
N LYS A 295 22.17 -33.54 0.25
CA LYS A 295 22.62 -32.58 -0.77
C LYS A 295 23.30 -31.33 -0.20
N GLN A 296 22.83 -30.80 0.92
CA GLN A 296 23.45 -29.66 1.61
C GLN A 296 24.77 -30.07 2.26
N LEU A 297 24.80 -31.23 2.93
CA LEU A 297 26.04 -31.77 3.50
C LEU A 297 27.10 -31.98 2.42
N LYS A 298 26.74 -32.65 1.32
CA LYS A 298 27.64 -32.84 0.17
C LYS A 298 28.25 -31.52 -0.29
N LYS A 299 27.43 -30.48 -0.51
CA LYS A 299 27.90 -29.15 -0.89
C LYS A 299 28.85 -28.53 0.14
N ARG A 300 28.60 -28.71 1.44
CA ARG A 300 29.49 -28.22 2.50
C ARG A 300 30.86 -28.91 2.43
N ILE A 301 30.89 -30.24 2.36
CA ILE A 301 32.13 -31.01 2.27
C ILE A 301 32.91 -30.68 0.99
N GLU A 302 32.24 -30.56 -0.16
CA GLU A 302 32.87 -30.11 -1.41
C GLU A 302 33.52 -28.72 -1.25
N ARG A 303 32.91 -27.81 -0.49
CA ARG A 303 33.43 -26.46 -0.25
C ARG A 303 34.57 -26.42 0.76
N ILE A 304 34.54 -27.30 1.76
CA ILE A 304 35.64 -27.50 2.70
C ILE A 304 36.85 -28.07 1.95
N ALA A 305 36.65 -29.11 1.13
CA ALA A 305 37.72 -29.73 0.35
C ALA A 305 38.33 -28.79 -0.71
N ALA A 306 37.51 -27.95 -1.33
CA ALA A 306 37.95 -26.95 -2.32
C ALA A 306 38.35 -25.59 -1.69
N PHE A 307 38.66 -25.56 -0.40
CA PHE A 307 38.97 -24.32 0.31
C PHE A 307 40.28 -23.69 -0.21
N THR A 308 40.20 -22.43 -0.60
CA THR A 308 41.34 -21.56 -0.91
C THR A 308 41.15 -20.21 -0.23
N MET A 309 42.22 -19.46 0.06
CA MET A 309 42.08 -18.10 0.60
C MET A 309 41.49 -17.14 -0.45
N GLU A 310 40.59 -16.26 0.00
CA GLU A 310 39.94 -15.28 -0.86
C GLU A 310 40.86 -14.09 -1.12
N THR A 311 41.00 -13.68 -2.38
CA THR A 311 41.74 -12.47 -2.74
C THR A 311 40.94 -11.20 -2.44
N LYS A 312 41.63 -10.10 -2.13
CA LYS A 312 40.98 -8.78 -1.92
C LYS A 312 40.16 -8.34 -3.14
N LEU A 313 40.62 -8.68 -4.36
CA LEU A 313 39.89 -8.39 -5.60
C LEU A 313 38.52 -9.09 -5.65
N LEU A 314 38.43 -10.35 -5.19
CA LEU A 314 37.17 -11.09 -5.13
C LEU A 314 36.20 -10.46 -4.12
N GLN A 315 36.71 -9.95 -3.00
CA GLN A 315 35.89 -9.21 -2.02
C GLN A 315 35.37 -7.90 -2.60
N LEU A 316 36.21 -7.14 -3.32
CA LEU A 316 35.81 -5.89 -3.97
C LEU A 316 34.72 -6.13 -5.03
N LYS A 317 34.88 -7.14 -5.89
CA LYS A 317 33.84 -7.56 -6.86
C LYS A 317 32.53 -7.94 -6.16
N SER A 318 32.62 -8.63 -5.02
CA SER A 318 31.44 -9.01 -4.25
C SER A 318 30.69 -7.79 -3.67
N ILE A 319 31.43 -6.79 -3.17
CA ILE A 319 30.87 -5.52 -2.68
C ILE A 319 30.15 -4.78 -3.82
N LEU A 320 30.77 -4.68 -5.00
CA LEU A 320 30.17 -4.01 -6.14
C LEU A 320 28.84 -4.66 -6.55
N ILE A 321 28.79 -6.00 -6.63
CA ILE A 321 27.57 -6.75 -6.93
C ILE A 321 26.49 -6.48 -5.87
N PHE A 322 26.86 -6.44 -4.59
CA PHE A 322 25.94 -6.15 -3.50
C PHE A 322 25.37 -4.73 -3.62
N ILE A 323 26.20 -3.72 -3.92
CA ILE A 323 25.75 -2.33 -4.10
C ILE A 323 24.79 -2.21 -5.29
N LEU A 324 25.10 -2.86 -6.42
CA LEU A 324 24.20 -2.88 -7.58
C LEU A 324 22.83 -3.48 -7.24
N LEU A 325 22.82 -4.60 -6.50
CA LEU A 325 21.57 -5.21 -6.06
C LEU A 325 20.83 -4.36 -5.01
N ALA A 326 21.55 -3.67 -4.13
CA ALA A 326 20.95 -2.71 -3.21
C ALA A 326 20.26 -1.56 -3.96
N GLY A 327 20.88 -1.04 -5.03
CA GLY A 327 20.26 -0.05 -5.93
C GLY A 327 18.99 -0.59 -6.59
N PHE A 328 18.96 -1.86 -6.98
CA PHE A 328 17.75 -2.51 -7.49
C PHE A 328 16.64 -2.65 -6.43
N VAL A 329 16.98 -2.88 -5.17
CA VAL A 329 15.98 -2.89 -4.07
C VAL A 329 15.36 -1.50 -3.91
N VAL A 330 16.19 -0.46 -3.93
CA VAL A 330 15.75 0.94 -3.82
C VAL A 330 14.86 1.35 -5.01
N SER A 331 15.14 0.87 -6.22
CA SER A 331 14.31 1.16 -7.39
C SER A 331 12.90 0.57 -7.34
N GLN A 332 12.61 -0.34 -6.40
CA GLN A 332 11.26 -0.85 -6.16
C GLN A 332 10.39 0.09 -5.31
N ILE A 333 10.98 1.08 -4.62
CA ILE A 333 10.25 1.99 -3.72
C ILE A 333 9.15 2.79 -4.44
N PRO A 334 9.40 3.39 -5.63
CA PRO A 334 8.35 4.12 -6.35
C PRO A 334 7.16 3.24 -6.74
N ILE A 335 7.40 1.96 -7.06
CA ILE A 335 6.35 1.00 -7.42
C ILE A 335 5.43 0.73 -6.23
N VAL A 336 6.02 0.54 -5.04
CA VAL A 336 5.23 0.38 -3.80
C VAL A 336 4.43 1.64 -3.53
N SER A 337 5.06 2.82 -3.59
CA SER A 337 4.42 4.11 -3.34
C SER A 337 3.23 4.37 -4.29
N ALA A 338 3.45 4.25 -5.61
CA ALA A 338 2.44 4.48 -6.63
C ALA A 338 1.23 3.52 -6.52
N MET A 339 1.42 2.31 -6.02
CA MET A 339 0.35 1.32 -5.86
C MET A 339 -0.39 1.44 -4.52
N THR A 340 0.17 2.19 -3.56
CA THR A 340 -0.46 2.54 -2.27
C THR A 340 -1.01 3.96 -2.25
N TYR A 341 -0.84 4.71 -3.34
CA TYR A 341 -1.30 6.09 -3.47
C TYR A 341 -2.78 6.09 -3.86
N ASP A 342 -3.63 6.22 -2.86
CA ASP A 342 -5.00 6.71 -3.00
C ASP A 342 -5.19 7.90 -2.03
N ASP A 343 -4.12 8.67 -1.81
CA ASP A 343 -4.17 9.94 -1.08
C ASP A 343 -4.20 11.09 -2.11
N ASP A 344 -5.32 11.17 -2.85
CA ASP A 344 -5.59 12.22 -3.84
C ASP A 344 -5.99 13.52 -3.12
N ARG A 345 -5.19 13.96 -2.14
CA ARG A 345 -5.44 15.18 -1.37
C ARG A 345 -4.68 16.36 -1.93
N ILE A 346 -5.33 17.52 -1.97
CA ILE A 346 -4.66 18.78 -2.28
C ILE A 346 -3.87 19.29 -1.06
N ASP A 347 -2.69 19.86 -1.32
CA ASP A 347 -1.99 20.69 -0.35
C ASP A 347 -2.61 22.10 -0.36
N PHE A 348 -3.37 22.41 0.68
CA PHE A 348 -4.15 23.65 0.78
C PHE A 348 -3.47 24.63 1.73
N ASP A 349 -3.17 25.83 1.23
CA ASP A 349 -2.76 26.96 2.06
C ASP A 349 -3.93 27.40 2.95
N ASN A 350 -3.78 27.18 4.25
CA ASN A 350 -4.80 27.47 5.24
C ASN A 350 -4.72 28.90 5.81
N ASN A 351 -3.99 29.80 5.15
CA ASN A 351 -4.05 31.22 5.45
C ASN A 351 -5.50 31.73 5.37
N ASN A 352 -5.91 32.54 6.36
CA ASN A 352 -7.30 33.04 6.50
C ASN A 352 -8.36 31.92 6.50
N THR A 353 -8.10 30.83 7.21
CA THR A 353 -9.06 29.73 7.41
C THR A 353 -9.45 29.61 8.88
N VAL A 354 -10.75 29.59 9.14
CA VAL A 354 -11.34 29.24 10.43
C VAL A 354 -11.91 27.84 10.34
N TYR A 355 -11.48 26.96 11.24
CA TYR A 355 -12.06 25.63 11.38
C TYR A 355 -13.18 25.66 12.40
N GLU A 356 -14.31 25.09 12.04
CA GLU A 356 -15.51 25.07 12.87
C GLU A 356 -16.05 23.65 13.03
N ASP A 357 -16.72 23.39 14.15
CA ASP A 357 -17.38 22.12 14.40
C ASP A 357 -18.86 22.20 13.97
N LEU A 358 -19.18 21.49 12.90
CA LEU A 358 -20.54 21.33 12.38
C LEU A 358 -20.98 19.86 12.44
N SER A 359 -20.33 19.03 13.25
CA SER A 359 -20.58 17.59 13.32
C SER A 359 -22.03 17.23 13.58
N ALA A 360 -22.73 18.05 14.38
CA ALA A 360 -24.16 17.88 14.67
C ALA A 360 -25.06 17.91 13.42
N PHE A 361 -24.66 18.59 12.34
CA PHE A 361 -25.41 18.65 11.08
C PHE A 361 -25.19 17.42 10.19
N PHE A 362 -24.09 16.68 10.39
CA PHE A 362 -23.66 15.59 9.52
C PHE A 362 -24.07 14.19 10.02
N ASN A 363 -24.64 14.06 11.23
CA ASN A 363 -25.13 12.82 11.87
C ASN A 363 -25.21 11.56 10.97
N GLY A 364 -24.16 10.73 10.98
CA GLY A 364 -24.10 9.46 10.25
C GLY A 364 -23.43 9.52 8.87
N TYR A 365 -23.02 10.71 8.42
CA TYR A 365 -22.25 10.94 7.21
C TYR A 365 -20.83 11.39 7.52
N GLU A 366 -19.87 10.82 6.80
CA GLU A 366 -18.51 11.33 6.74
C GLU A 366 -18.48 12.42 5.66
N GLY A 367 -18.02 13.63 5.98
CA GLY A 367 -18.12 14.72 5.01
C GLY A 367 -17.48 16.02 5.47
N SER A 368 -17.57 17.04 4.62
CA SER A 368 -17.06 18.38 4.91
C SER A 368 -18.02 19.45 4.42
N PHE A 369 -17.99 20.60 5.09
CA PHE A 369 -18.62 21.83 4.65
C PHE A 369 -17.55 22.91 4.52
N ILE A 370 -17.57 23.64 3.42
CA ILE A 370 -16.69 24.78 3.16
C ILE A 370 -17.57 25.95 2.78
N LEU A 371 -17.28 27.10 3.39
CA LEU A 371 -17.88 28.38 3.07
C LEU A 371 -16.76 29.41 2.89
N TYR A 372 -16.76 30.10 1.76
CA TYR A 372 -15.85 31.19 1.47
C TYR A 372 -16.62 32.50 1.43
N ASP A 373 -16.24 33.44 2.28
CA ASP A 373 -16.74 34.81 2.29
C ASP A 373 -15.95 35.64 1.27
N LEU A 374 -16.61 36.15 0.23
CA LEU A 374 -15.96 36.87 -0.85
C LEU A 374 -15.44 38.25 -0.42
N GLN A 375 -16.10 38.90 0.53
CA GLN A 375 -15.73 40.21 1.06
C GLN A 375 -14.53 40.09 2.01
N GLU A 376 -14.61 39.19 2.99
CA GLU A 376 -13.56 38.97 4.00
C GLU A 376 -12.39 38.14 3.48
N LYS A 377 -12.57 37.44 2.34
CA LYS A 377 -11.60 36.51 1.75
C LYS A 377 -11.17 35.41 2.73
N GLN A 378 -12.12 34.93 3.52
CA GLN A 378 -11.92 33.95 4.59
C GLN A 378 -12.65 32.64 4.28
N TYR A 379 -12.00 31.50 4.57
CA TYR A 379 -12.65 30.19 4.56
C TYR A 379 -13.15 29.82 5.95
N ASN A 380 -14.36 29.27 6.04
CA ASN A 380 -14.86 28.54 7.19
C ASN A 380 -15.01 27.07 6.79
N ILE A 381 -14.33 26.16 7.50
CA ILE A 381 -14.21 24.75 7.10
C ILE A 381 -14.60 23.84 8.26
N TYR A 382 -15.55 22.96 8.01
CA TYR A 382 -15.78 21.76 8.81
C TYR A 382 -15.10 20.55 8.19
N ASN A 383 -14.40 19.77 9.03
CA ASN A 383 -13.66 18.56 8.67
C ASN A 383 -12.52 18.80 7.67
N LYS A 384 -11.36 19.25 8.20
CA LYS A 384 -10.15 19.51 7.41
C LYS A 384 -9.75 18.33 6.54
N ASP A 385 -9.79 17.12 7.11
CA ASP A 385 -9.39 15.93 6.39
C ASP A 385 -10.31 15.74 5.18
N LYS A 386 -11.63 15.67 5.33
CA LYS A 386 -12.51 15.48 4.16
C LYS A 386 -12.48 16.65 3.17
N SER A 387 -12.22 17.88 3.63
CA SER A 387 -12.19 19.06 2.78
C SER A 387 -11.10 19.05 1.69
N THR A 388 -9.99 18.34 1.90
CA THR A 388 -8.87 18.26 0.95
C THR A 388 -8.87 17.00 0.10
N LEU A 389 -9.73 16.02 0.39
CA LEU A 389 -9.76 14.75 -0.33
C LEU A 389 -10.50 14.91 -1.66
N ARG A 390 -9.83 14.61 -2.78
CA ARG A 390 -10.47 14.58 -4.09
C ARG A 390 -11.32 13.33 -4.24
N ILE A 391 -12.57 13.54 -4.63
CA ILE A 391 -13.56 12.50 -4.91
C ILE A 391 -14.32 12.87 -6.19
N SER A 392 -15.10 11.93 -6.73
CA SER A 392 -15.79 12.17 -7.99
C SER A 392 -16.80 13.33 -7.87
N PRO A 393 -16.84 14.29 -8.82
CA PRO A 393 -17.76 15.42 -8.77
C PRO A 393 -19.20 15.03 -9.12
N ASN A 394 -19.41 13.92 -9.83
CA ASN A 394 -20.73 13.52 -10.33
C ASN A 394 -21.41 14.69 -11.08
N SER A 395 -22.70 14.90 -10.86
CA SER A 395 -23.47 15.92 -11.58
C SER A 395 -23.07 17.38 -11.29
N THR A 396 -22.18 17.67 -10.33
CA THR A 396 -21.69 19.06 -10.16
C THR A 396 -20.81 19.49 -11.33
N TYR A 397 -20.16 18.54 -12.01
CA TYR A 397 -19.34 18.80 -13.19
C TYR A 397 -20.13 19.43 -14.35
N LYS A 398 -21.45 19.21 -14.41
CA LYS A 398 -22.34 19.69 -15.48
C LYS A 398 -22.32 21.22 -15.64
N ILE A 399 -21.97 21.97 -14.61
CA ILE A 399 -21.74 23.43 -14.68
C ILE A 399 -20.64 23.75 -15.71
N TYR A 400 -19.54 23.00 -15.66
CA TYR A 400 -18.36 23.22 -16.48
C TYR A 400 -18.50 22.58 -17.86
N SER A 401 -19.08 21.37 -17.96
CA SER A 401 -19.45 20.76 -19.25
C SER A 401 -20.33 21.70 -20.09
N ALA A 402 -21.35 22.31 -19.48
CA ALA A 402 -22.21 23.30 -20.13
C ALA A 402 -21.45 24.55 -20.59
N LEU A 403 -20.56 25.07 -19.73
CA LEU A 403 -19.72 26.22 -20.06
C LEU A 403 -18.78 25.91 -21.23
N PHE A 404 -18.12 24.76 -21.22
CA PHE A 404 -17.19 24.36 -22.29
C PHE A 404 -17.92 24.20 -23.62
N ALA A 405 -19.14 23.65 -23.61
CA ALA A 405 -19.96 23.52 -24.81
C ALA A 405 -20.37 24.88 -25.41
N LEU A 406 -20.61 25.90 -24.58
CA LEU A 406 -20.85 27.27 -25.04
C LEU A 406 -19.56 27.93 -25.56
N GLU A 407 -18.43 27.76 -24.87
CA GLU A 407 -17.13 28.30 -25.28
C GLU A 407 -16.59 27.65 -26.56
N SER A 408 -16.99 26.41 -26.83
CA SER A 408 -16.66 25.67 -28.06
C SER A 408 -17.71 25.86 -29.17
N GLU A 409 -18.74 26.68 -28.94
CA GLU A 409 -19.85 26.90 -29.87
C GLU A 409 -20.62 25.62 -30.30
N VAL A 410 -20.49 24.54 -29.52
CA VAL A 410 -21.26 23.29 -29.69
C VAL A 410 -22.75 23.52 -29.48
N ILE A 411 -23.07 24.42 -28.56
CA ILE A 411 -24.39 25.00 -28.34
C ILE A 411 -24.25 26.52 -28.24
N THR A 412 -25.36 27.23 -28.43
CA THR A 412 -25.44 28.67 -28.21
C THR A 412 -26.51 29.02 -27.19
N ARG A 413 -26.45 30.25 -26.65
CA ARG A 413 -27.47 30.75 -25.71
C ARG A 413 -28.90 30.72 -26.27
N ASN A 414 -29.04 30.83 -27.60
CA ASN A 414 -30.34 30.79 -28.28
C ASN A 414 -30.71 29.41 -28.83
N ASP A 415 -29.72 28.56 -29.09
CA ASP A 415 -29.91 27.19 -29.59
C ASP A 415 -29.03 26.21 -28.80
N ASN A 416 -29.62 25.66 -27.75
CA ASN A 416 -29.01 24.68 -26.85
C ASN A 416 -29.93 23.46 -26.64
N THR A 417 -30.86 23.21 -27.55
CA THR A 417 -31.75 22.06 -27.45
C THR A 417 -31.12 20.84 -28.11
N LEU A 418 -30.97 19.75 -27.35
CA LEU A 418 -30.62 18.44 -27.91
C LEU A 418 -31.87 17.57 -28.01
N LYS A 419 -32.06 16.97 -29.19
CA LYS A 419 -33.18 16.07 -29.44
C LYS A 419 -32.94 14.74 -28.75
N TRP A 420 -33.95 14.24 -28.06
CA TRP A 420 -33.92 12.89 -27.50
C TRP A 420 -33.90 11.85 -28.62
N ASN A 421 -33.03 10.86 -28.48
CA ASN A 421 -32.79 9.80 -29.46
C ASN A 421 -33.81 8.63 -29.36
N GLY A 422 -34.75 8.69 -28.42
CA GLY A 422 -35.73 7.62 -28.17
C GLY A 422 -35.26 6.54 -27.17
N GLU A 423 -34.06 6.67 -26.60
CA GLU A 423 -33.55 5.75 -25.60
C GLU A 423 -34.28 5.88 -24.26
N SER A 424 -34.69 4.76 -23.67
CA SER A 424 -35.48 4.76 -22.43
C SER A 424 -34.57 4.87 -21.20
N TYR A 425 -34.68 5.99 -20.48
CA TYR A 425 -34.00 6.23 -19.20
C TYR A 425 -34.93 5.99 -17.99
N PRO A 426 -34.38 5.72 -16.79
CA PRO A 426 -35.16 5.43 -15.58
C PRO A 426 -36.08 6.57 -15.13
N TYR A 427 -35.73 7.82 -15.43
CA TYR A 427 -36.49 9.01 -15.05
C TYR A 427 -37.31 9.49 -16.23
N GLN A 428 -38.64 9.55 -16.08
CA GLN A 428 -39.54 9.92 -17.18
C GLN A 428 -39.19 11.29 -17.79
N VAL A 429 -38.79 12.25 -16.96
CA VAL A 429 -38.40 13.60 -17.42
C VAL A 429 -37.11 13.62 -18.26
N TRP A 430 -36.33 12.54 -18.30
CA TRP A 430 -35.17 12.40 -19.20
C TRP A 430 -35.56 11.94 -20.61
N ASN A 431 -36.75 11.34 -20.78
CA ASN A 431 -37.23 10.73 -22.02
C ASN A 431 -37.91 11.75 -22.94
N GLN A 432 -37.26 12.90 -23.12
CA GLN A 432 -37.71 14.01 -23.96
C GLN A 432 -36.53 14.90 -24.32
N SER A 433 -36.65 15.67 -25.41
CA SER A 433 -35.65 16.68 -25.79
C SER A 433 -35.42 17.68 -24.67
N GLN A 434 -34.18 18.09 -24.46
CA GLN A 434 -33.80 18.99 -23.37
C GLN A 434 -33.10 20.22 -23.93
N ASN A 435 -33.30 21.35 -23.27
CA ASN A 435 -32.43 22.50 -23.36
C ASN A 435 -31.51 22.56 -22.13
N LEU A 436 -30.56 23.48 -22.10
CA LEU A 436 -29.56 23.54 -21.03
C LEU A 436 -30.17 23.74 -19.63
N PHE A 437 -31.25 24.54 -19.52
CA PHE A 437 -31.94 24.80 -18.25
C PHE A 437 -32.63 23.53 -17.73
N THR A 438 -33.47 22.92 -18.55
CA THR A 438 -34.18 21.67 -18.22
C THR A 438 -33.21 20.52 -17.92
N ALA A 439 -32.09 20.44 -18.64
CA ALA A 439 -31.05 19.46 -18.42
C ALA A 439 -30.32 19.66 -17.07
N LEU A 440 -30.01 20.90 -16.68
CA LEU A 440 -29.39 21.19 -15.38
C LEU A 440 -30.35 20.95 -14.21
N GLU A 441 -31.59 21.45 -14.32
CA GLU A 441 -32.66 21.31 -13.32
C GLU A 441 -32.98 19.83 -13.03
N ASN A 442 -33.09 19.03 -14.09
CA ASN A 442 -33.39 17.60 -14.00
C ASN A 442 -32.13 16.72 -14.06
N SER A 443 -30.95 17.33 -13.91
CA SER A 443 -29.66 16.66 -13.96
C SER A 443 -29.51 15.58 -15.05
N VAL A 444 -30.00 15.85 -16.27
CA VAL A 444 -30.13 14.87 -17.37
C VAL A 444 -28.76 14.46 -17.90
N SER A 445 -28.22 13.31 -17.48
CA SER A 445 -26.83 12.92 -17.80
C SER A 445 -26.54 12.79 -19.29
N TRP A 446 -27.44 12.19 -20.07
CA TRP A 446 -27.22 11.98 -21.51
C TRP A 446 -27.00 13.28 -22.28
N TYR A 447 -27.61 14.39 -21.83
CA TYR A 447 -27.45 15.69 -22.47
C TYR A 447 -25.99 16.16 -22.37
N PHE A 448 -25.40 16.08 -21.19
CA PHE A 448 -24.01 16.51 -20.96
C PHE A 448 -22.99 15.51 -21.52
N GLN A 449 -23.32 14.22 -21.56
CA GLN A 449 -22.51 13.22 -22.26
C GLN A 449 -22.39 13.54 -23.75
N GLN A 450 -23.51 13.90 -24.41
CA GLN A 450 -23.47 14.34 -25.80
C GLN A 450 -22.76 15.69 -26.00
N LEU A 451 -22.85 16.62 -25.03
CA LEU A 451 -22.07 17.86 -25.09
C LEU A 451 -20.58 17.57 -25.06
N ASP A 452 -20.13 16.75 -24.12
CA ASP A 452 -18.72 16.40 -23.97
C ASP A 452 -18.18 15.63 -25.17
N GLU A 453 -18.97 14.72 -25.73
CA GLU A 453 -18.63 14.02 -26.98
C GLU A 453 -18.40 15.02 -28.12
N LYS A 454 -19.29 16.02 -28.27
CA LYS A 454 -19.19 17.05 -29.31
C LYS A 454 -18.07 18.06 -29.07
N VAL A 455 -17.79 18.42 -27.82
CA VAL A 455 -16.65 19.27 -27.42
C VAL A 455 -15.33 18.55 -27.70
N GLN A 456 -15.31 17.22 -27.59
CA GLN A 456 -14.17 16.33 -27.76
C GLN A 456 -13.17 16.37 -26.60
N ILE A 457 -12.61 15.20 -26.28
CA ILE A 457 -11.77 14.99 -25.10
C ILE A 457 -10.57 15.95 -25.01
N LYS A 458 -9.91 16.26 -26.13
CA LYS A 458 -8.74 17.15 -26.16
C LYS A 458 -9.06 18.58 -25.76
N ASN A 459 -10.23 19.08 -26.15
CA ASN A 459 -10.66 20.42 -25.77
C ASN A 459 -11.06 20.44 -24.29
N ILE A 460 -11.72 19.39 -23.81
CA ILE A 460 -12.03 19.20 -22.39
C ILE A 460 -10.75 19.19 -21.56
N GLU A 461 -9.71 18.44 -21.96
CA GLU A 461 -8.39 18.45 -21.29
C GLU A 461 -7.85 19.88 -21.18
N SER A 462 -7.88 20.65 -22.27
CA SER A 462 -7.42 22.04 -22.28
C SER A 462 -8.25 22.94 -21.37
N TYR A 463 -9.57 22.74 -21.29
CA TYR A 463 -10.41 23.53 -20.40
C TYR A 463 -10.24 23.16 -18.93
N LEU A 464 -10.11 21.87 -18.60
CA LEU A 464 -9.85 21.41 -17.24
C LEU A 464 -8.50 21.88 -16.73
N ASP A 465 -7.46 21.90 -17.59
CA ASP A 465 -6.19 22.54 -17.28
C ASP A 465 -6.39 24.05 -17.08
N LYS A 466 -7.09 24.74 -17.98
CA LYS A 466 -7.33 26.19 -17.86
C LYS A 466 -8.00 26.59 -16.54
N ILE A 467 -8.96 25.81 -16.04
CA ILE A 467 -9.65 26.08 -14.77
C ILE A 467 -9.02 25.36 -13.57
N GLN A 468 -7.94 24.60 -13.79
CA GLN A 468 -7.26 23.76 -12.80
C GLN A 468 -8.23 22.84 -12.02
N TYR A 469 -9.04 22.07 -12.75
CA TYR A 469 -10.10 21.24 -12.16
C TYR A 469 -9.57 19.95 -11.51
N GLY A 470 -9.31 20.00 -10.20
CA GLY A 470 -8.99 18.80 -9.42
C GLY A 470 -7.78 18.04 -9.97
N ASN A 471 -7.93 16.73 -10.17
CA ASN A 471 -6.88 15.87 -10.74
C ASN A 471 -6.85 15.84 -12.28
N GLN A 472 -7.80 16.49 -12.96
CA GLN A 472 -7.89 16.61 -14.42
C GLN A 472 -7.87 15.26 -15.18
N ASN A 473 -8.15 14.14 -14.50
CA ASN A 473 -7.96 12.81 -15.06
C ASN A 473 -9.20 12.34 -15.83
N LEU A 474 -9.07 12.21 -17.15
CA LEU A 474 -10.14 11.76 -18.06
C LEU A 474 -10.04 10.27 -18.48
N SER A 475 -9.15 9.48 -17.87
CA SER A 475 -8.93 8.07 -18.24
C SER A 475 -10.16 7.16 -18.10
N GLY A 476 -11.22 7.62 -17.41
CA GLY A 476 -12.50 6.95 -17.26
C GLY A 476 -13.32 6.83 -18.55
N GLY A 477 -12.95 7.55 -19.61
CA GLY A 477 -13.64 7.55 -20.90
C GLY A 477 -14.65 8.68 -21.03
N ILE A 478 -14.87 9.16 -22.27
CA ILE A 478 -15.58 10.41 -22.59
C ILE A 478 -17.02 10.50 -22.06
N GLU A 479 -17.68 9.37 -21.84
CA GLU A 479 -19.07 9.33 -21.36
C GLU A 479 -19.18 9.38 -19.82
N ASP A 480 -18.19 8.87 -19.10
CA ASP A 480 -18.35 8.53 -17.67
C ASP A 480 -17.24 9.05 -16.77
N TYR A 481 -16.21 9.74 -17.28
CA TYR A 481 -15.04 10.13 -16.48
C TYR A 481 -15.36 10.94 -15.22
N TRP A 482 -16.52 11.62 -15.15
CA TRP A 482 -16.97 12.40 -13.99
C TRP A 482 -18.02 11.68 -13.11
N LEU A 483 -18.47 10.47 -13.46
CA LEU A 483 -19.49 9.71 -12.75
C LEU A 483 -18.86 8.54 -12.00
N GLU A 484 -18.55 8.72 -10.71
CA GLU A 484 -17.84 7.73 -9.89
C GLU A 484 -16.67 7.09 -10.68
N SER A 485 -15.81 7.92 -11.25
CA SER A 485 -14.77 7.51 -12.20
C SER A 485 -13.45 8.26 -11.96
N SER A 486 -12.66 8.48 -13.02
CA SER A 486 -11.27 8.96 -12.93
C SER A 486 -11.14 10.42 -12.47
N LEU A 487 -12.06 11.29 -12.89
CA LEU A 487 -12.01 12.71 -12.56
C LEU A 487 -12.44 12.90 -11.11
N LYS A 488 -11.57 13.54 -10.33
CA LYS A 488 -11.81 13.82 -8.93
C LYS A 488 -11.42 15.26 -8.59
N ILE A 489 -12.16 15.87 -7.68
CA ILE A 489 -11.94 17.23 -7.18
C ILE A 489 -12.29 17.26 -5.68
N SER A 490 -11.53 18.02 -4.89
CA SER A 490 -11.79 18.14 -3.46
C SER A 490 -12.86 19.20 -3.16
N PRO A 491 -13.53 19.12 -2.00
CA PRO A 491 -14.48 20.14 -1.58
C PRO A 491 -13.92 21.57 -1.54
N ILE A 492 -12.64 21.74 -1.15
CA ILE A 492 -11.94 23.04 -1.22
C ILE A 492 -11.77 23.49 -2.66
N GLU A 493 -11.31 22.60 -3.55
CA GLU A 493 -11.13 22.94 -4.96
C GLU A 493 -12.47 23.32 -5.62
N GLN A 494 -13.58 22.66 -5.28
CA GLN A 494 -14.91 23.05 -5.75
C GLN A 494 -15.25 24.51 -5.40
N VAL A 495 -14.98 24.96 -4.17
CA VAL A 495 -15.18 26.35 -3.77
C VAL A 495 -14.25 27.30 -4.52
N GLN A 496 -12.99 26.93 -4.70
CA GLN A 496 -12.02 27.73 -5.47
C GLN A 496 -12.42 27.88 -6.93
N THR A 497 -12.82 26.79 -7.58
CA THR A 497 -13.27 26.78 -8.98
C THR A 497 -14.60 27.52 -9.11
N LEU A 498 -15.54 27.40 -8.16
CA LEU A 498 -16.79 28.17 -8.16
C LEU A 498 -16.57 29.66 -7.95
N ARG A 499 -15.61 30.06 -7.09
CA ARG A 499 -15.20 31.45 -6.93
C ARG A 499 -14.67 32.02 -8.22
N ASP A 500 -13.76 31.29 -8.85
CA ASP A 500 -13.13 31.75 -10.08
C ASP A 500 -14.13 31.74 -11.26
N PHE A 501 -15.13 30.85 -11.25
CA PHE A 501 -16.32 30.90 -12.13
C PHE A 501 -17.16 32.15 -11.85
N TYR A 502 -17.49 32.41 -10.59
CA TYR A 502 -18.34 33.52 -10.18
C TYR A 502 -17.75 34.87 -10.59
N THR A 503 -16.44 35.06 -10.38
CA THR A 503 -15.74 36.30 -10.74
C THR A 503 -15.23 36.31 -12.19
N ASN A 504 -15.52 35.26 -12.98
CA ASN A 504 -14.98 35.00 -14.32
C ASN A 504 -13.45 35.20 -14.42
N LYS A 505 -12.72 34.73 -13.40
CA LYS A 505 -11.24 34.82 -13.39
C LYS A 505 -10.61 33.96 -14.48
N PHE A 506 -11.33 32.97 -14.99
CA PHE A 506 -10.91 32.13 -16.12
C PHE A 506 -10.79 32.90 -17.44
N GLY A 507 -11.46 34.05 -17.58
CA GLY A 507 -11.48 34.81 -18.82
C GLY A 507 -12.23 34.09 -19.95
N PHE A 508 -13.42 33.57 -19.65
CA PHE A 508 -14.39 33.09 -20.65
C PHE A 508 -15.35 34.22 -21.07
N ASP A 509 -16.22 33.99 -22.07
CA ASP A 509 -17.23 34.99 -22.44
C ASP A 509 -18.14 35.26 -21.24
N GLY A 510 -18.15 36.51 -20.77
CA GLY A 510 -18.95 36.92 -19.62
C GLY A 510 -20.45 36.67 -19.80
N LYS A 511 -20.95 36.68 -21.04
CA LYS A 511 -22.34 36.33 -21.34
C LYS A 511 -22.60 34.83 -21.22
N ASN A 512 -21.62 33.97 -21.51
CA ASN A 512 -21.73 32.53 -21.28
C ASN A 512 -21.71 32.23 -19.78
N ILE A 513 -20.81 32.88 -19.02
CA ILE A 513 -20.80 32.79 -17.56
C ILE A 513 -22.16 33.16 -16.98
N GLN A 514 -22.71 34.33 -17.37
CA GLN A 514 -24.01 34.76 -16.87
C GLN A 514 -25.13 33.78 -17.22
N PHE A 515 -25.13 33.25 -18.46
CA PHE A 515 -26.13 32.26 -18.88
C PHE A 515 -26.08 30.97 -18.03
N ILE A 516 -24.88 30.51 -17.67
CA ILE A 516 -24.75 29.36 -16.75
C ILE A 516 -25.18 29.74 -15.33
N LYS A 517 -24.85 30.94 -14.83
CA LYS A 517 -25.34 31.42 -13.53
C LYS A 517 -26.87 31.43 -13.46
N ASP A 518 -27.52 31.92 -14.51
CA ASP A 518 -28.98 31.96 -14.61
C ASP A 518 -29.57 30.53 -14.60
N ALA A 519 -28.90 29.58 -15.26
CA ALA A 519 -29.35 28.19 -15.33
C ALA A 519 -29.17 27.38 -14.02
N ILE A 520 -28.31 27.84 -13.10
CA ILE A 520 -28.13 27.23 -11.77
C ILE A 520 -28.77 28.06 -10.64
N LYS A 521 -29.55 29.09 -10.98
CA LYS A 521 -30.33 29.86 -10.02
C LYS A 521 -31.48 29.01 -9.49
N LEU A 522 -31.55 28.86 -8.17
CA LEU A 522 -32.53 27.97 -7.54
C LEU A 522 -33.72 28.75 -6.97
N GLU A 523 -33.46 29.72 -6.08
CA GLU A 523 -34.53 30.52 -5.48
C GLU A 523 -34.02 31.83 -4.89
N THR A 524 -34.92 32.79 -4.72
CA THR A 524 -34.67 34.06 -4.02
C THR A 524 -35.59 34.15 -2.81
N LYS A 525 -35.04 34.45 -1.62
CA LYS A 525 -35.78 34.65 -0.37
C LYS A 525 -35.32 35.93 0.31
N ALA A 526 -36.26 36.83 0.58
CA ALA A 526 -35.98 38.17 1.10
C ALA A 526 -34.85 38.84 0.30
N ASN A 527 -33.67 39.00 0.91
CA ASN A 527 -32.52 39.69 0.32
C ASN A 527 -31.39 38.72 -0.09
N ALA A 528 -31.65 37.41 -0.17
CA ALA A 528 -30.68 36.39 -0.54
C ALA A 528 -31.15 35.57 -1.75
N THR A 529 -30.28 35.36 -2.73
CA THR A 529 -30.52 34.48 -3.87
C THR A 529 -29.55 33.30 -3.83
N LEU A 530 -30.10 32.09 -3.82
CA LEU A 530 -29.35 30.84 -3.77
C LEU A 530 -29.19 30.26 -5.18
N TYR A 531 -27.94 29.97 -5.52
CA TYR A 531 -27.53 29.28 -6.74
C TYR A 531 -26.82 27.98 -6.36
N GLY A 532 -27.00 26.93 -7.14
CA GLY A 532 -26.26 25.70 -6.88
C GLY A 532 -26.63 24.51 -7.74
N LYS A 533 -25.87 23.43 -7.54
CA LYS A 533 -26.05 22.17 -8.23
C LYS A 533 -25.76 21.00 -7.31
N THR A 534 -26.63 20.00 -7.34
CA THR A 534 -26.39 18.72 -6.66
C THR A 534 -25.56 17.75 -7.50
N GLY A 535 -24.91 16.82 -6.82
CA GLY A 535 -24.33 15.62 -7.41
C GLY A 535 -24.58 14.40 -6.53
N THR A 536 -24.96 13.27 -7.15
CA THR A 536 -25.07 11.99 -6.46
C THR A 536 -24.28 10.94 -7.23
N GLY A 537 -23.36 10.28 -6.52
CA GLY A 537 -22.63 9.12 -6.96
C GLY A 537 -23.32 7.85 -6.45
N THR A 538 -23.76 7.03 -7.39
CA THR A 538 -24.49 5.79 -7.13
C THR A 538 -23.65 4.62 -7.59
N VAL A 539 -23.31 3.71 -6.67
CA VAL A 539 -22.51 2.52 -6.95
C VAL A 539 -23.31 1.28 -6.57
N ASN A 540 -23.48 0.36 -7.52
CA ASN A 540 -24.25 -0.87 -7.33
C ASN A 540 -25.65 -0.62 -6.71
N GLY A 541 -26.35 0.42 -7.19
CA GLY A 541 -27.68 0.81 -6.75
C GLY A 541 -27.74 1.65 -5.46
N LYS A 542 -26.60 1.90 -4.80
CA LYS A 542 -26.54 2.63 -3.53
C LYS A 542 -25.91 4.01 -3.70
N ASN A 543 -26.56 5.03 -3.13
CA ASN A 543 -26.01 6.39 -3.08
C ASN A 543 -24.88 6.45 -2.04
N VAL A 544 -23.65 6.67 -2.50
CA VAL A 544 -22.43 6.62 -1.66
C VAL A 544 -21.70 7.96 -1.54
N ASN A 545 -21.99 8.90 -2.44
CA ASN A 545 -21.31 10.19 -2.53
C ASN A 545 -22.33 11.29 -2.89
N GLY A 546 -22.55 12.23 -1.99
CA GLY A 546 -23.50 13.33 -2.15
C GLY A 546 -22.81 14.69 -2.16
N TRP A 547 -23.18 15.55 -3.09
CA TRP A 547 -22.68 16.90 -3.27
C TRP A 547 -23.79 17.92 -3.34
N PHE A 548 -23.56 19.07 -2.72
CA PHE A 548 -24.24 20.32 -3.08
C PHE A 548 -23.22 21.46 -3.05
N ILE A 549 -23.05 22.10 -4.21
CA ILE A 549 -22.11 23.20 -4.39
C ILE A 549 -22.85 24.41 -4.95
N GLY A 550 -22.39 25.61 -4.64
CA GLY A 550 -23.05 26.81 -5.10
C GLY A 550 -22.59 28.08 -4.41
N TYR A 551 -23.43 29.11 -4.47
CA TYR A 551 -23.21 30.37 -3.79
C TYR A 551 -24.53 31.07 -3.46
N VAL A 552 -24.47 31.94 -2.45
CA VAL A 552 -25.57 32.82 -2.06
C VAL A 552 -25.16 34.26 -2.32
N GLU A 553 -25.95 34.97 -3.12
CA GLU A 553 -25.81 36.41 -3.33
C GLU A 553 -26.73 37.15 -2.36
N MET A 554 -26.15 38.03 -1.56
CA MET A 554 -26.87 38.99 -0.70
C MET A 554 -26.60 40.42 -1.22
N GLU A 555 -27.27 41.42 -0.64
CA GLU A 555 -27.11 42.82 -1.08
C GLU A 555 -25.66 43.32 -1.12
N ASN A 556 -24.85 42.95 -0.12
CA ASN A 556 -23.47 43.47 0.05
C ASN A 556 -22.38 42.40 0.11
N ASN A 557 -22.73 41.12 0.01
CA ASN A 557 -21.75 40.03 0.08
C ASN A 557 -22.21 38.80 -0.70
N THR A 558 -21.25 37.97 -1.10
CA THR A 558 -21.50 36.68 -1.74
C THR A 558 -20.75 35.60 -0.99
N TYR A 559 -21.44 34.51 -0.68
CA TYR A 559 -20.88 33.36 0.03
C TYR A 559 -20.83 32.16 -0.89
N ILE A 560 -19.66 31.56 -1.06
CA ILE A 560 -19.47 30.39 -1.94
C ILE A 560 -19.31 29.16 -1.07
N PHE A 561 -20.00 28.07 -1.40
CA PHE A 561 -19.97 26.89 -0.55
C PHE A 561 -19.82 25.59 -1.35
N ALA A 562 -19.31 24.57 -0.65
CA ALA A 562 -19.37 23.19 -1.07
C ALA A 562 -19.66 22.31 0.15
N THR A 563 -20.64 21.41 0.01
CA THR A 563 -20.92 20.35 0.97
C THR A 563 -20.74 19.02 0.29
N ASN A 564 -19.95 18.15 0.91
CA ASN A 564 -19.84 16.76 0.53
C ASN A 564 -20.20 15.85 1.70
N ILE A 565 -20.90 14.76 1.39
CA ILE A 565 -21.19 13.66 2.30
C ILE A 565 -20.90 12.32 1.63
N GLU A 566 -20.36 11.38 2.41
CA GLU A 566 -20.06 10.01 2.04
C GLU A 566 -20.68 9.06 3.06
N SER A 567 -21.22 7.94 2.59
CA SER A 567 -21.75 6.84 3.42
C SER A 567 -21.82 5.57 2.58
N GLY A 568 -21.94 4.40 3.22
CA GLY A 568 -22.22 3.15 2.49
C GLY A 568 -23.60 3.09 1.83
N HIS A 569 -24.50 4.03 2.17
CA HIS A 569 -25.86 4.16 1.66
C HIS A 569 -26.44 5.55 2.00
N HIS A 570 -27.42 6.02 1.21
CA HIS A 570 -28.16 7.27 1.43
C HIS A 570 -27.34 8.58 1.42
N ALA A 571 -26.12 8.60 0.88
CA ALA A 571 -25.38 9.83 0.65
C ALA A 571 -25.75 10.42 -0.72
N SER A 572 -26.77 11.28 -0.76
CA SER A 572 -27.25 11.96 -1.97
C SER A 572 -26.99 13.46 -1.93
N GLY A 573 -26.97 14.08 -3.10
CA GLY A 573 -26.89 15.52 -3.27
C GLY A 573 -28.10 16.23 -2.66
N SER A 574 -29.31 15.66 -2.72
CA SER A 574 -30.46 16.21 -1.97
C SER A 574 -30.20 16.29 -0.47
N LYS A 575 -29.59 15.26 0.12
CA LYS A 575 -29.24 15.28 1.54
C LYS A 575 -28.13 16.27 1.84
N ALA A 576 -27.12 16.36 0.97
CA ALA A 576 -26.10 17.39 1.06
C ALA A 576 -26.72 18.80 1.04
N ALA A 577 -27.67 19.07 0.14
CA ALA A 577 -28.36 20.35 0.03
C ALA A 577 -29.21 20.69 1.27
N GLU A 578 -29.86 19.70 1.88
CA GLU A 578 -30.59 19.87 3.16
C GLU A 578 -29.64 20.31 4.28
N ILE A 579 -28.48 19.64 4.41
CA ILE A 579 -27.43 19.96 5.38
C ILE A 579 -26.93 21.38 5.13
N THR A 580 -26.55 21.71 3.89
CA THR A 580 -26.07 23.05 3.51
C THR A 580 -27.09 24.12 3.87
N LYS A 581 -28.37 23.95 3.50
CA LYS A 581 -29.41 24.92 3.81
C LYS A 581 -29.57 25.15 5.30
N THR A 582 -29.47 24.09 6.09
CA THR A 582 -29.59 24.19 7.55
C THR A 582 -28.42 24.97 8.13
N ILE A 583 -27.20 24.70 7.66
CA ILE A 583 -26.00 25.45 8.05
C ILE A 583 -26.08 26.92 7.62
N LEU A 584 -26.51 27.21 6.38
CA LEU A 584 -26.63 28.59 5.89
C LEU A 584 -27.68 29.40 6.67
N ARG A 585 -28.79 28.77 7.09
CA ARG A 585 -29.81 29.38 7.97
C ARG A 585 -29.27 29.66 9.35
N ASP A 586 -28.57 28.70 9.94
CA ASP A 586 -27.94 28.84 11.26
C ASP A 586 -26.92 30.01 11.26
N LYS A 587 -26.22 30.19 10.14
CA LYS A 587 -25.30 31.31 9.91
C LYS A 587 -25.97 32.63 9.50
N GLY A 588 -27.28 32.67 9.30
CA GLY A 588 -28.02 33.87 8.88
C GLY A 588 -27.73 34.33 7.46
N ILE A 589 -27.25 33.45 6.58
CA ILE A 589 -26.87 33.75 5.19
C ILE A 589 -28.04 33.51 4.21
N TYR A 590 -29.00 32.65 4.55
CA TYR A 590 -30.08 32.21 3.65
C TYR A 590 -31.38 31.83 4.36
#